data_AF-A0A957NIY4-F1
#
_entry.id   AF-A0A957NIY4-F1
#
_cell.length_a   1.000
_cell.length_b   1.000
_cell.length_c   1.000
_cell.angle_alpha   90.00
_cell.angle_beta   90.00
_cell.angle_gamma   90.00
#
_symmetry.space_group_name_H-M   'P 1'
#
loop_
_entity.id
_entity.type
_entity.pdbx_description
1 polymer ?
#
loop_
_entity_poly.entity_id
_entity_poly.type
_entity_poly.pdbx_seq_one_letter_code
_entity_poly.pdbx_strand_id
1 'polypeptide(L)'
;ALLGVNPATALNALSAVCAAVAVALLYRLMCAWLPGGLSLRRLTAIFTALLFAANPTFWNQSLIAEVYALHILFVVAILLNLGIRAQEPAGRDGQVATRPAPSLPSAIVPALLIGLSLTHHLMTLWLLPGIVLYWLWAQYRAPGATVLKLHGAKEAIMVLLALGLPLLLYFYIPLRSGPAASPWYHQPLGDQVLTLYYNDWPSFLRFMSGRSISVGFRSVADAAAQVGFAMTQWRLHFTWLGLLLMGIGLYSLFAQRRWSILTLTLVYALIQQLFNLFYAIEDIYVYYIPLYLMGAIWAGFGVHWLASASWLQKFSPSSAAPASSAPAPKSANTKAAANIFLPLVLLLLPFYLVRSYLPQVDQSEAVGARVRWEEILAAAPPANAILISNDRNEIVPLFYLQNVEGRAGGMAGLFPLIAPEARFADVGATIETALTAGAGRPVYLIKPMPGLEARFELAPGAAPLVEVTGLAAATDAL
;
A
#
# COMPACT_ATOMS: atom_id res chain seq x y z
N ALA A 1 25.28 4.52 -0.36
CA ALA A 1 26.47 3.87 -0.97
C ALA A 1 26.99 4.63 -2.21
N LEU A 2 26.23 4.76 -3.30
CA LEU A 2 26.69 5.43 -4.55
C LEU A 2 26.75 6.98 -4.50
N LEU A 3 26.08 7.61 -3.53
CA LEU A 3 26.02 9.08 -3.40
C LEU A 3 26.35 9.58 -1.98
N GLY A 4 26.94 8.74 -1.13
CA GLY A 4 27.19 9.08 0.29
C GLY A 4 25.95 9.24 1.17
N VAL A 5 24.73 9.16 0.62
CA VAL A 5 23.48 9.25 1.38
C VAL A 5 23.25 7.97 2.20
N ASN A 6 22.80 8.16 3.44
CA ASN A 6 22.35 7.11 4.34
C ASN A 6 21.29 6.20 3.65
N PRO A 7 21.43 4.86 3.67
CA PRO A 7 20.48 3.96 2.99
C PRO A 7 19.01 4.09 3.44
N ALA A 8 18.76 4.36 4.73
CA ALA A 8 17.40 4.54 5.25
C ALA A 8 16.77 5.82 4.67
N THR A 9 17.53 6.92 4.64
CA THR A 9 17.09 8.17 3.99
C THR A 9 16.81 7.97 2.51
N ALA A 10 17.67 7.21 1.80
CA ALA A 10 17.48 6.92 0.39
C ALA A 10 16.21 6.11 0.12
N LEU A 11 15.88 5.14 0.98
CA LEU A 11 14.65 4.35 0.85
C LEU A 11 13.39 5.16 1.20
N ASN A 12 13.43 6.02 2.23
CA ASN A 12 12.33 6.95 2.51
C ASN A 12 12.09 7.89 1.32
N ALA A 13 13.16 8.43 0.71
CA ALA A 13 13.07 9.26 -0.48
C ALA A 13 12.50 8.49 -1.68
N LEU A 14 12.85 7.21 -1.83
CA LEU A 14 12.27 6.36 -2.88
C LEU A 14 10.75 6.22 -2.72
N SER A 15 10.24 6.01 -1.50
CA SER A 15 8.79 6.00 -1.23
C SER A 15 8.14 7.32 -1.64
N ALA A 16 8.73 8.45 -1.27
CA ALA A 16 8.21 9.78 -1.60
C ALA A 16 8.17 10.02 -3.13
N VAL A 17 9.22 9.61 -3.84
CA VAL A 17 9.27 9.69 -5.32
C VAL A 17 8.20 8.80 -5.94
N CYS A 18 8.07 7.55 -5.51
CA CYS A 18 7.04 6.62 -6.00
C CYS A 18 5.63 7.19 -5.79
N ALA A 19 5.37 7.75 -4.61
CA ALA A 19 4.09 8.37 -4.28
C ALA A 19 3.80 9.60 -5.14
N ALA A 20 4.78 10.51 -5.31
CA ALA A 20 4.65 11.69 -6.16
C ALA A 20 4.35 11.33 -7.62
N VAL A 21 5.05 10.32 -8.16
CA VAL A 21 4.78 9.81 -9.51
C VAL A 21 3.38 9.18 -9.57
N ALA A 22 2.96 8.41 -8.56
CA ALA A 22 1.62 7.82 -8.52
C ALA A 22 0.51 8.89 -8.53
N VAL A 23 0.67 9.97 -7.76
CA VAL A 23 -0.25 11.12 -7.75
C VAL A 23 -0.28 11.83 -9.11
N ALA A 24 0.89 12.02 -9.75
CA ALA A 24 0.97 12.59 -11.09
C ALA A 24 0.29 11.69 -12.15
N LEU A 25 0.45 10.38 -12.06
CA LEU A 25 -0.25 9.43 -12.93
C LEU A 25 -1.75 9.40 -12.63
N LEU A 26 -2.18 9.59 -11.39
CA LEU A 26 -3.60 9.70 -11.03
C LEU A 26 -4.23 10.95 -11.65
N TYR A 27 -3.53 12.08 -11.65
CA TYR A 27 -3.96 13.27 -12.39
C TYR A 27 -4.12 12.96 -13.90
N ARG A 28 -3.16 12.25 -14.50
CA ARG A 28 -3.23 11.84 -15.92
C ARG A 28 -4.39 10.87 -16.19
N LEU A 29 -4.61 9.93 -15.29
CA LEU A 29 -5.71 8.96 -15.31
C LEU A 29 -7.06 9.68 -15.29
N MET A 30 -7.25 10.60 -14.36
CA MET A 30 -8.49 11.37 -14.25
C MET A 30 -8.67 12.30 -15.44
N CYS A 31 -7.60 12.94 -15.92
CA CYS A 31 -7.66 13.68 -17.18
C CYS A 31 -8.15 12.79 -18.31
N ALA A 32 -7.60 11.58 -18.48
CA ALA A 32 -8.08 10.64 -19.48
C ALA A 32 -9.55 10.31 -19.26
N TRP A 33 -9.93 9.80 -18.08
CA TRP A 33 -11.25 9.26 -17.79
C TRP A 33 -12.39 10.28 -17.80
N LEU A 34 -12.17 11.53 -17.37
CA LEU A 34 -13.23 12.52 -17.26
C LEU A 34 -13.63 13.11 -18.63
N PRO A 35 -14.94 13.25 -18.92
CA PRO A 35 -15.42 13.85 -20.17
C PRO A 35 -15.43 15.39 -20.11
N GLY A 36 -15.78 16.04 -21.22
CA GLY A 36 -16.06 17.48 -21.27
C GLY A 36 -14.84 18.36 -21.48
N GLY A 37 -15.00 19.65 -21.18
CA GLY A 37 -14.00 20.69 -21.46
C GLY A 37 -12.70 20.51 -20.69
N LEU A 38 -11.59 20.94 -21.30
CA LEU A 38 -10.24 20.75 -20.76
C LEU A 38 -10.07 21.34 -19.35
N SER A 39 -10.60 22.53 -19.10
CA SER A 39 -10.47 23.20 -17.80
C SER A 39 -11.14 22.42 -16.67
N LEU A 40 -12.39 21.99 -16.86
CA LEU A 40 -13.11 21.20 -15.85
C LEU A 40 -12.40 19.86 -15.61
N ARG A 41 -11.99 19.15 -16.68
CA ARG A 41 -11.24 17.89 -16.57
C ARG A 41 -9.97 18.06 -15.73
N ARG A 42 -9.18 19.10 -16.01
CA ARG A 42 -7.92 19.36 -15.29
C ARG A 42 -8.17 19.74 -13.84
N LEU A 43 -9.14 20.63 -13.56
CA LEU A 43 -9.45 21.05 -12.19
C LEU A 43 -9.96 19.89 -11.34
N THR A 44 -10.87 19.07 -11.87
CA THR A 44 -11.33 17.86 -11.18
C THR A 44 -10.19 16.85 -11.02
N ALA A 45 -9.33 16.67 -12.03
CA ALA A 45 -8.18 15.77 -11.91
C ALA A 45 -7.18 16.26 -10.84
N ILE A 46 -6.96 17.57 -10.72
CA ILE A 46 -6.16 18.18 -9.64
C ILE A 46 -6.82 17.89 -8.30
N PHE A 47 -8.13 18.12 -8.17
CA PHE A 47 -8.88 17.80 -6.95
C PHE A 47 -8.70 16.33 -6.54
N THR A 48 -8.88 15.39 -7.47
CA THR A 48 -8.71 13.96 -7.17
C THR A 48 -7.29 13.61 -6.76
N ALA A 49 -6.29 14.14 -7.48
CA ALA A 49 -4.89 13.89 -7.18
C ALA A 49 -4.51 14.44 -5.81
N LEU A 50 -4.93 15.66 -5.48
CA LEU A 50 -4.68 16.28 -4.18
C LEU A 50 -5.46 15.63 -3.05
N LEU A 51 -6.70 15.20 -3.29
CA LEU A 51 -7.49 14.45 -2.30
C LEU A 51 -6.81 13.14 -1.92
N PHE A 52 -6.26 12.43 -2.90
CA PHE A 52 -5.49 11.21 -2.63
C PHE A 52 -4.13 11.51 -1.99
N ALA A 53 -3.41 12.54 -2.45
CA ALA A 53 -2.12 12.94 -1.86
C ALA A 53 -2.26 13.40 -0.39
N ALA A 54 -3.37 14.08 -0.06
CA ALA A 54 -3.68 14.55 1.28
C ALA A 54 -4.27 13.45 2.19
N ASN A 55 -4.50 12.25 1.67
CA ASN A 55 -4.99 11.12 2.47
C ASN A 55 -3.95 10.77 3.54
N PRO A 56 -4.30 10.83 4.85
CA PRO A 56 -3.30 10.76 5.91
C PRO A 56 -2.51 9.46 5.94
N THR A 57 -3.15 8.32 5.66
CA THR A 57 -2.45 7.03 5.61
C THR A 57 -1.54 6.92 4.39
N PHE A 58 -2.01 7.31 3.19
CA PHE A 58 -1.14 7.31 2.00
C PHE A 58 0.06 8.26 2.18
N TRP A 59 -0.18 9.46 2.72
CA TRP A 59 0.86 10.44 2.99
C TRP A 59 1.90 9.90 3.99
N ASN A 60 1.46 9.34 5.12
CA ASN A 60 2.35 8.74 6.10
C ASN A 60 3.24 7.64 5.49
N GLN A 61 2.63 6.72 4.74
CA GLN A 61 3.35 5.63 4.07
C GLN A 61 4.19 6.08 2.87
N SER A 62 4.11 7.35 2.47
CA SER A 62 4.96 7.96 1.45
C SER A 62 6.24 8.57 2.02
N LEU A 63 6.33 8.76 3.35
CA LEU A 63 7.47 9.39 4.02
C LEU A 63 8.47 8.38 4.60
N ILE A 64 8.09 7.12 4.67
CA ILE A 64 8.89 6.03 5.25
C ILE A 64 9.13 4.91 4.22
N ALA A 65 10.18 4.14 4.42
CA ALA A 65 10.58 3.02 3.57
C ALA A 65 9.60 1.84 3.67
N GLU A 66 8.47 1.98 2.98
CA GLU A 66 7.35 1.04 3.01
C GLU A 66 6.86 0.65 1.61
N VAL A 67 6.20 -0.49 1.53
CA VAL A 67 5.82 -1.11 0.25
C VAL A 67 4.66 -0.39 -0.45
N TYR A 68 3.87 0.42 0.25
CA TYR A 68 2.59 0.87 -0.27
C TYR A 68 2.70 1.91 -1.39
N ALA A 69 3.69 2.81 -1.36
CA ALA A 69 3.84 3.86 -2.37
C ALA A 69 4.11 3.27 -3.78
N LEU A 70 5.03 2.30 -3.87
CA LEU A 70 5.33 1.63 -5.14
C LEU A 70 4.17 0.74 -5.61
N HIS A 71 3.46 0.07 -4.69
CA HIS A 71 2.26 -0.68 -5.04
C HIS A 71 1.20 0.22 -5.69
N ILE A 72 0.94 1.40 -5.11
CA ILE A 72 -0.02 2.36 -5.68
C ILE A 72 0.44 2.92 -7.02
N LEU A 73 1.74 3.18 -7.18
CA LEU A 73 2.30 3.56 -8.48
C LEU A 73 1.95 2.51 -9.55
N PHE A 74 2.16 1.23 -9.27
CA PHE A 74 1.79 0.16 -10.20
C PHE A 74 0.28 0.09 -10.46
N VAL A 75 -0.55 0.14 -9.41
CA VAL A 75 -2.02 0.11 -9.55
C VAL A 75 -2.51 1.25 -10.45
N VAL A 76 -2.06 2.49 -10.21
CA VAL A 76 -2.45 3.65 -11.03
C VAL A 76 -1.92 3.53 -12.45
N ALA A 77 -0.69 3.02 -12.65
CA ALA A 77 -0.12 2.79 -13.98
C ALA A 77 -0.93 1.75 -14.78
N ILE A 78 -1.38 0.66 -14.13
CA ILE A 78 -2.26 -0.36 -14.72
C ILE A 78 -3.59 0.29 -15.13
N LEU A 79 -4.25 1.02 -14.21
CA LEU A 79 -5.51 1.70 -14.48
C LEU A 79 -5.40 2.73 -15.61
N LEU A 80 -4.30 3.50 -15.66
CA LEU A 80 -4.02 4.47 -16.72
C LEU A 80 -3.86 3.79 -18.08
N ASN A 81 -3.12 2.68 -18.13
CA ASN A 81 -2.90 1.95 -19.36
C ASN A 81 -4.20 1.35 -19.92
N LEU A 82 -5.03 0.77 -19.05
CA LEU A 82 -6.37 0.31 -19.41
C LEU A 82 -7.27 1.49 -19.85
N GLY A 83 -7.16 2.61 -19.14
CA GLY A 83 -7.97 3.80 -19.33
C GLY A 83 -7.79 4.52 -20.66
N ILE A 84 -6.54 4.75 -21.06
CA ILE A 84 -6.20 5.40 -22.35
C ILE A 84 -6.74 4.56 -23.51
N ARG A 85 -6.63 3.23 -23.42
CA ARG A 85 -7.06 2.30 -24.46
C ARG A 85 -8.58 2.17 -24.58
N ALA A 86 -9.31 2.36 -23.48
CA ALA A 86 -10.78 2.38 -23.47
C ALA A 86 -11.40 3.52 -24.30
N GLN A 87 -10.62 4.57 -24.57
CA GLN A 87 -11.07 5.78 -25.25
C GLN A 87 -10.77 5.81 -26.75
N GLU A 88 -10.20 4.74 -27.30
CA GLU A 88 -10.07 4.62 -28.75
C GLU A 88 -11.48 4.52 -29.37
N PRO A 89 -11.88 5.46 -30.24
CA PRO A 89 -13.24 5.49 -30.76
C PRO A 89 -13.51 4.24 -31.60
N ALA A 90 -14.55 3.49 -31.26
CA ALA A 90 -15.32 2.80 -32.29
C ALA A 90 -15.98 3.90 -33.14
N GLY A 91 -15.51 4.08 -34.38
CA GLY A 91 -15.98 5.12 -35.28
C GLY A 91 -17.51 5.16 -35.35
N ARG A 92 -18.07 6.37 -35.28
CA ARG A 92 -19.52 6.59 -35.15
C ARG A 92 -20.30 6.34 -36.44
N ASP A 93 -19.63 6.09 -37.57
CA ASP A 93 -20.27 5.90 -38.88
C ASP A 93 -19.53 4.85 -39.73
N GLY A 94 -19.17 3.68 -39.20
CA GLY A 94 -18.61 2.56 -40.01
C GLY A 94 -17.29 2.85 -40.77
N GLN A 95 -16.80 4.09 -40.79
CA GLN A 95 -15.53 4.50 -41.31
C GLN A 95 -14.53 4.41 -40.17
N VAL A 96 -13.67 3.40 -40.28
CA VAL A 96 -12.48 3.24 -39.45
C VAL A 96 -11.62 4.48 -39.66
N ALA A 97 -11.65 5.41 -38.71
CA ALA A 97 -10.64 6.46 -38.64
C ALA A 97 -9.29 5.77 -38.41
N THR A 98 -8.51 5.63 -39.48
CA THR A 98 -7.17 5.03 -39.50
C THR A 98 -6.19 5.95 -38.78
N ARG A 99 -6.22 5.95 -37.45
CA ARG A 99 -4.99 6.19 -36.70
C ARG A 99 -4.17 4.90 -36.74
N PRO A 100 -2.84 4.97 -36.94
CA PRO A 100 -2.00 3.78 -36.90
C PRO A 100 -2.19 3.12 -35.54
N ALA A 101 -2.54 1.83 -35.55
CA ALA A 101 -2.70 1.03 -34.35
C ALA A 101 -1.39 1.10 -33.54
N PRO A 102 -1.44 1.27 -32.21
CA PRO A 102 -0.24 1.14 -31.39
C PRO A 102 0.42 -0.23 -31.64
N SER A 103 1.69 -0.21 -32.05
CA SER A 103 2.45 -1.35 -32.58
C SER A 103 2.96 -2.36 -31.54
N LEU A 104 2.45 -2.31 -30.31
CA LEU A 104 2.57 -3.39 -29.33
C LEU A 104 1.16 -3.92 -29.01
N PRO A 105 0.95 -5.25 -28.98
CA PRO A 105 -0.32 -5.83 -28.57
C PRO A 105 -0.79 -5.18 -27.27
N SER A 106 -2.04 -4.71 -27.27
CA SER A 106 -2.67 -3.88 -26.24
C SER A 106 -2.51 -4.41 -24.81
N ALA A 107 -2.31 -5.72 -24.67
CA ALA A 107 -2.21 -6.43 -23.40
C ALA A 107 -0.79 -6.63 -22.86
N ILE A 108 0.27 -6.37 -23.63
CA ILE A 108 1.66 -6.59 -23.17
C ILE A 108 2.01 -5.65 -22.00
N VAL A 109 1.77 -4.35 -22.16
CA VAL A 109 2.09 -3.37 -21.12
C VAL A 109 1.33 -3.62 -19.81
N PRO A 110 -0.01 -3.82 -19.80
CA PRO A 110 -0.69 -4.12 -18.55
C PRO A 110 -0.26 -5.48 -17.98
N ALA A 111 0.05 -6.49 -18.81
CA ALA A 111 0.59 -7.76 -18.33
C ALA A 111 1.97 -7.58 -17.65
N LEU A 112 2.86 -6.78 -18.24
CA LEU A 112 4.16 -6.42 -17.65
C LEU A 112 4.00 -5.71 -16.31
N LEU A 113 3.12 -4.70 -16.26
CA LEU A 113 2.86 -3.95 -15.03
C LEU A 113 2.24 -4.83 -13.95
N ILE A 114 1.33 -5.74 -14.30
CA ILE A 114 0.76 -6.72 -13.37
C ILE A 114 1.86 -7.65 -12.86
N GLY A 115 2.72 -8.19 -13.74
CA GLY A 115 3.85 -9.05 -13.35
C GLY A 115 4.78 -8.35 -12.37
N LEU A 116 5.20 -7.11 -12.67
CA LEU A 116 6.03 -6.29 -11.78
C LEU A 116 5.32 -6.02 -10.45
N SER A 117 4.05 -5.63 -10.49
CA SER A 117 3.27 -5.34 -9.28
C SER A 117 3.09 -6.59 -8.40
N LEU A 118 2.98 -7.78 -9.00
CA LEU A 118 2.91 -9.05 -8.27
C LEU A 118 4.24 -9.47 -7.64
N THR A 119 5.38 -8.99 -8.13
CA THR A 119 6.68 -9.17 -7.45
C THR A 119 6.84 -8.26 -6.24
N HIS A 120 5.97 -7.25 -6.11
CA HIS A 120 6.05 -6.23 -5.09
C HIS A 120 4.95 -6.37 -4.02
N HIS A 121 3.69 -6.53 -4.43
CA HIS A 121 2.57 -6.65 -3.50
C HIS A 121 1.42 -7.52 -4.04
N LEU A 122 1.09 -8.60 -3.31
CA LEU A 122 0.14 -9.62 -3.76
C LEU A 122 -1.31 -9.13 -3.87
N MET A 123 -1.69 -8.06 -3.15
CA MET A 123 -3.03 -7.45 -3.30
C MET A 123 -3.31 -6.91 -4.71
N THR A 124 -2.30 -6.82 -5.58
CA THR A 124 -2.52 -6.59 -7.02
C THR A 124 -3.48 -7.63 -7.61
N LEU A 125 -3.47 -8.88 -7.12
CA LEU A 125 -4.38 -9.94 -7.58
C LEU A 125 -5.85 -9.54 -7.47
N TRP A 126 -6.22 -8.71 -6.48
CA TRP A 126 -7.59 -8.25 -6.29
C TRP A 126 -8.09 -7.35 -7.43
N LEU A 127 -7.19 -6.78 -8.23
CA LEU A 127 -7.54 -6.00 -9.41
C LEU A 127 -7.96 -6.88 -10.59
N LEU A 128 -7.48 -8.13 -10.66
CA LEU A 128 -7.68 -9.01 -11.82
C LEU A 128 -9.15 -9.28 -12.15
N PRO A 129 -10.05 -9.58 -11.18
CA PRO A 129 -11.47 -9.78 -11.49
C PRO A 129 -12.11 -8.52 -12.11
N GLY A 130 -11.73 -7.33 -11.63
CA GLY A 130 -12.16 -6.06 -12.20
C GLY A 130 -11.67 -5.86 -13.64
N ILE A 131 -10.42 -6.24 -13.94
CA ILE A 131 -9.84 -6.18 -15.30
C ILE A 131 -10.57 -7.14 -16.25
N VAL A 132 -10.85 -8.37 -15.81
CA VAL A 132 -11.59 -9.36 -16.61
C VAL A 132 -12.98 -8.83 -16.96
N LEU A 133 -13.72 -8.31 -15.98
CA LEU A 133 -15.05 -7.74 -16.23
C LEU A 133 -15.00 -6.50 -17.12
N TYR A 134 -13.98 -5.65 -16.94
CA TYR A 134 -13.73 -4.51 -17.80
C TYR A 134 -13.51 -4.94 -19.26
N TRP A 135 -12.76 -6.01 -19.52
CA TRP A 135 -12.53 -6.56 -20.86
C TRP A 135 -13.77 -7.20 -21.46
N LEU A 136 -14.47 -8.05 -20.71
CA LEU A 136 -15.72 -8.68 -21.16
C LEU A 136 -16.76 -7.62 -21.54
N TRP A 137 -16.87 -6.55 -20.74
CA TRP A 137 -17.78 -5.45 -21.04
C TRP A 137 -17.38 -4.67 -22.29
N ALA A 138 -16.08 -4.40 -22.47
CA ALA A 138 -15.58 -3.73 -23.67
C ALA A 138 -15.86 -4.55 -24.94
N GLN A 139 -15.67 -5.88 -24.87
CA GLN A 139 -15.96 -6.79 -25.97
C GLN A 139 -17.46 -6.86 -26.29
N TYR A 140 -18.33 -6.89 -25.28
CA TYR A 140 -19.78 -6.91 -25.47
C TYR A 140 -20.30 -5.64 -26.18
N ARG A 141 -19.79 -4.46 -25.80
CA ARG A 141 -20.24 -3.16 -26.35
C ARG A 141 -19.84 -2.93 -27.81
N ALA A 142 -18.71 -3.47 -28.22
CA ALA A 142 -18.21 -3.30 -29.57
C ALA A 142 -17.52 -4.60 -30.02
N PRO A 143 -18.30 -5.58 -30.53
CA PRO A 143 -17.77 -6.82 -31.08
C PRO A 143 -16.80 -6.50 -32.24
N GLY A 144 -15.50 -6.47 -31.95
CA GLY A 144 -14.44 -6.05 -32.89
C GLY A 144 -13.48 -4.99 -32.37
N ALA A 145 -13.92 -4.14 -31.43
CA ALA A 145 -13.05 -3.24 -30.66
C ALA A 145 -12.35 -4.07 -29.59
N THR A 146 -11.19 -4.62 -29.94
CA THR A 146 -10.64 -5.71 -29.15
C THR A 146 -9.61 -5.19 -28.18
N VAL A 147 -10.01 -5.05 -26.91
CA VAL A 147 -9.10 -4.72 -25.82
C VAL A 147 -8.07 -5.84 -25.61
N LEU A 148 -8.45 -7.08 -25.96
CA LEU A 148 -7.60 -8.27 -25.97
C LEU A 148 -7.66 -9.00 -27.32
N LYS A 149 -7.19 -8.40 -28.41
CA LYS A 149 -6.91 -9.17 -29.65
C LYS A 149 -5.53 -9.80 -29.47
N LEU A 150 -5.49 -11.11 -29.28
CA LEU A 150 -4.30 -11.90 -29.53
C LEU A 150 -4.40 -12.34 -31.00
N HIS A 151 -3.65 -11.72 -31.89
CA HIS A 151 -3.64 -11.99 -33.34
C HIS A 151 -2.91 -13.31 -33.69
N GLY A 152 -2.58 -14.12 -32.69
CA GLY A 152 -1.97 -15.43 -32.86
C GLY A 152 -1.14 -15.87 -31.64
N ALA A 153 -0.59 -17.08 -31.72
CA ALA A 153 0.22 -17.67 -30.65
C ALA A 153 1.40 -16.79 -30.21
N LYS A 154 2.03 -16.07 -31.15
CA LYS A 154 3.14 -15.15 -30.85
C LYS A 154 2.74 -14.08 -29.83
N GLU A 155 1.57 -13.47 -29.99
CA GLU A 155 1.13 -12.42 -29.07
C GLU A 155 0.71 -12.98 -27.72
N ALA A 156 0.09 -14.15 -27.69
CA ALA A 156 -0.21 -14.86 -26.46
C ALA A 156 1.08 -15.16 -25.68
N ILE A 157 2.12 -15.66 -26.37
CA ILE A 157 3.45 -15.89 -25.79
C ILE A 157 4.05 -14.58 -25.27
N MET A 158 3.99 -13.48 -26.02
CA MET A 158 4.52 -12.19 -25.55
C MET A 158 3.78 -11.66 -24.32
N VAL A 159 2.47 -11.84 -24.22
CA VAL A 159 1.69 -11.47 -23.02
C VAL A 159 2.06 -12.35 -21.83
N LEU A 160 2.20 -13.65 -22.04
CA LEU A 160 2.65 -14.59 -21.00
C LEU A 160 4.08 -14.28 -20.54
N LEU A 161 4.99 -13.94 -21.45
CA LEU A 161 6.35 -13.50 -21.12
C LEU A 161 6.34 -12.15 -20.41
N ALA A 162 5.51 -11.20 -20.84
CA ALA A 162 5.39 -9.91 -20.17
C ALA A 162 4.90 -10.07 -18.73
N LEU A 163 3.92 -10.95 -18.49
CA LEU A 163 3.45 -11.27 -17.15
C LEU A 163 4.49 -12.07 -16.35
N GLY A 164 5.12 -13.07 -16.96
CA GLY A 164 5.94 -14.07 -16.29
C GLY A 164 7.40 -13.68 -16.07
N LEU A 165 8.03 -12.94 -16.99
CA LEU A 165 9.43 -12.53 -16.85
C LEU A 165 9.70 -11.70 -15.59
N PRO A 166 8.85 -10.71 -15.21
CA PRO A 166 9.00 -10.04 -13.93
C PRO A 166 8.99 -11.00 -12.75
N LEU A 167 8.16 -12.05 -12.76
CA LEU A 167 8.06 -13.00 -11.65
C LEU A 167 9.37 -13.74 -11.38
N LEU A 168 10.30 -13.77 -12.33
CA LEU A 168 11.66 -14.29 -12.11
C LEU A 168 12.43 -13.49 -11.05
N LEU A 169 12.02 -12.25 -10.73
CA LEU A 169 12.57 -11.48 -9.61
C LEU A 169 12.40 -12.18 -8.26
N TYR A 170 11.42 -13.07 -8.11
CA TYR A 170 11.31 -13.90 -6.90
C TYR A 170 12.54 -14.80 -6.67
N PHE A 171 13.27 -15.20 -7.72
CA PHE A 171 14.52 -15.94 -7.56
C PHE A 171 15.61 -15.15 -6.84
N TYR A 172 15.46 -13.82 -6.68
CA TYR A 172 16.32 -13.04 -5.80
C TYR A 172 16.35 -13.60 -4.36
N ILE A 173 15.22 -14.13 -3.86
CA ILE A 173 15.11 -14.68 -2.51
C ILE A 173 16.11 -15.83 -2.29
N PRO A 174 16.03 -16.97 -3.01
CA PRO A 174 16.98 -18.07 -2.81
C PRO A 174 18.42 -17.70 -3.21
N LEU A 175 18.62 -16.74 -4.11
CA LEU A 175 19.95 -16.27 -4.49
C LEU A 175 20.63 -15.41 -3.40
N ARG A 176 19.85 -14.77 -2.51
CA ARG A 176 20.36 -13.82 -1.51
C ARG A 176 20.04 -14.19 -0.07
N SER A 177 19.41 -15.33 0.17
CA SER A 177 19.06 -15.79 1.53
C SER A 177 20.20 -16.47 2.30
N GLY A 178 21.40 -16.60 1.71
CA GLY A 178 22.56 -17.19 2.39
C GLY A 178 23.09 -16.31 3.54
N PRO A 179 23.81 -16.90 4.53
CA PRO A 179 24.27 -16.18 5.73
C PRO A 179 25.08 -14.91 5.46
N ALA A 180 25.94 -14.92 4.43
CA ALA A 180 26.74 -13.75 4.07
C ALA A 180 25.93 -12.63 3.37
N ALA A 181 24.88 -13.00 2.64
CA ALA A 181 24.09 -12.04 1.84
C ALA A 181 22.91 -11.46 2.63
N SER A 182 22.30 -12.26 3.51
CA SER A 182 21.19 -11.87 4.39
C SER A 182 21.43 -12.41 5.81
N PRO A 183 22.38 -11.84 6.56
CA PRO A 183 22.67 -12.28 7.93
C PRO A 183 21.46 -12.16 8.86
N TRP A 184 20.48 -11.30 8.52
CA TRP A 184 19.18 -11.24 9.20
C TRP A 184 18.49 -12.61 9.35
N TYR A 185 18.58 -13.47 8.33
CA TYR A 185 17.96 -14.79 8.39
C TYR A 185 18.75 -15.82 9.20
N HIS A 186 19.95 -15.46 9.70
CA HIS A 186 20.90 -16.38 10.32
C HIS A 186 21.50 -15.74 11.57
N GLN A 187 20.72 -15.75 12.65
CA GLN A 187 21.07 -15.07 13.90
C GLN A 187 21.95 -15.93 14.81
N PRO A 188 23.05 -15.41 15.37
CA PRO A 188 23.89 -16.17 16.30
C PRO A 188 23.17 -16.40 17.64
N LEU A 189 23.06 -17.66 18.06
CA LEU A 189 22.46 -18.07 19.34
C LEU A 189 23.40 -19.09 20.01
N GLY A 190 24.30 -18.58 20.86
CA GLY A 190 25.40 -19.37 21.43
C GLY A 190 26.28 -19.99 20.34
N ASP A 191 26.51 -21.29 20.45
CA ASP A 191 27.26 -22.08 19.45
C ASP A 191 26.42 -22.48 18.23
N GLN A 192 25.14 -22.08 18.21
CA GLN A 192 24.20 -22.39 17.14
C GLN A 192 23.83 -21.14 16.33
N VAL A 193 23.19 -21.38 15.18
CA VAL A 193 22.61 -20.33 14.34
C VAL A 193 21.09 -20.52 14.28
N LEU A 194 20.35 -19.53 14.76
CA LEU A 194 18.92 -19.43 14.58
C LEU A 194 18.63 -19.05 13.11
N THR A 195 18.19 -20.03 12.34
CA THR A 195 17.86 -19.87 10.91
C THR A 195 16.38 -19.55 10.74
N LEU A 196 16.07 -18.33 10.29
CA LEU A 196 14.70 -17.84 10.08
C LEU A 196 14.16 -18.20 8.68
N TYR A 197 15.07 -18.48 7.73
CA TYR A 197 14.72 -18.89 6.38
C TYR A 197 15.68 -19.97 5.87
N TYR A 198 15.13 -21.12 5.49
CA TYR A 198 15.88 -22.21 4.86
C TYR A 198 15.80 -22.06 3.34
N ASN A 199 16.92 -22.25 2.65
CA ASN A 199 16.98 -22.14 1.19
C ASN A 199 16.50 -23.42 0.49
N ASP A 200 15.22 -23.75 0.71
CA ASP A 200 14.54 -24.89 0.13
C ASP A 200 13.22 -24.48 -0.53
N TRP A 201 12.67 -25.38 -1.35
CA TRP A 201 11.44 -25.10 -2.10
C TRP A 201 10.21 -24.84 -1.19
N PRO A 202 9.96 -25.61 -0.11
CA PRO A 202 8.85 -25.33 0.80
C PRO A 202 8.93 -23.94 1.46
N SER A 203 10.11 -23.51 1.91
CA SER A 203 10.33 -22.21 2.55
C SER A 203 10.20 -21.07 1.55
N PHE A 204 10.71 -21.25 0.34
CA PHE A 204 10.50 -20.32 -0.76
C PHE A 204 9.01 -20.10 -1.06
N LEU A 205 8.22 -21.17 -1.20
CA LEU A 205 6.78 -21.06 -1.45
C LEU A 205 6.03 -20.40 -0.29
N ARG A 206 6.38 -20.72 0.96
CA ARG A 206 5.78 -20.09 2.15
C ARG A 206 6.11 -18.60 2.23
N PHE A 207 7.34 -18.21 1.90
CA PHE A 207 7.77 -16.82 1.87
C PHE A 207 7.06 -16.04 0.77
N MET A 208 7.08 -16.57 -0.47
CA MET A 208 6.43 -15.94 -1.63
C MET A 208 4.91 -15.78 -1.44
N SER A 209 4.25 -16.75 -0.79
CA SER A 209 2.81 -16.67 -0.49
C SER A 209 2.48 -15.80 0.74
N GLY A 210 3.48 -15.30 1.47
CA GLY A 210 3.30 -14.54 2.71
C GLY A 210 2.87 -15.39 3.92
N ARG A 211 2.81 -16.73 3.79
CA ARG A 211 2.40 -17.63 4.88
C ARG A 211 3.37 -17.59 6.06
N SER A 212 4.66 -17.32 5.82
CA SER A 212 5.68 -17.24 6.89
C SER A 212 5.49 -16.06 7.84
N ILE A 213 4.76 -15.02 7.42
CA ILE A 213 4.52 -13.79 8.18
C ILE A 213 3.02 -13.52 8.40
N SER A 214 2.17 -14.48 8.05
CA SER A 214 0.72 -14.35 8.16
C SER A 214 0.28 -14.46 9.62
N VAL A 215 -0.36 -13.41 10.12
CA VAL A 215 -1.00 -13.34 11.44
C VAL A 215 -2.41 -13.95 11.48
N GLY A 216 -2.91 -14.46 10.34
CA GLY A 216 -4.16 -15.20 10.24
C GLY A 216 -5.38 -14.36 9.80
N PHE A 217 -6.54 -15.02 9.81
CA PHE A 217 -7.82 -14.42 9.44
C PHE A 217 -8.80 -14.47 10.61
N ARG A 218 -9.60 -13.42 10.74
CA ARG A 218 -10.71 -13.28 11.67
C ARG A 218 -11.84 -14.27 11.35
N SER A 219 -12.62 -14.63 12.36
CA SER A 219 -13.90 -15.31 12.14
C SER A 219 -14.90 -14.37 11.44
N VAL A 220 -16.01 -14.90 10.94
CA VAL A 220 -17.08 -14.07 10.34
C VAL A 220 -17.66 -13.07 11.35
N ALA A 221 -17.84 -13.49 12.60
CA ALA A 221 -18.36 -12.63 13.67
C ALA A 221 -17.38 -11.48 13.98
N ASP A 222 -16.09 -11.79 14.11
CA ASP A 222 -15.06 -10.79 14.37
C ASP A 222 -14.91 -9.84 13.18
N ALA A 223 -14.96 -10.35 11.94
CA ALA A 223 -14.93 -9.52 10.74
C ALA A 223 -16.15 -8.57 10.66
N ALA A 224 -17.33 -9.03 11.08
CA ALA A 224 -18.53 -8.19 11.16
C ALA A 224 -18.38 -7.07 12.22
N ALA A 225 -17.74 -7.36 13.36
CA ALA A 225 -17.44 -6.36 14.38
C ALA A 225 -16.52 -5.24 13.86
N GLN A 226 -15.70 -5.52 12.84
CA GLN A 226 -14.78 -4.56 12.23
C GLN A 226 -15.44 -3.55 11.28
N VAL A 227 -16.73 -3.71 10.95
CA VAL A 227 -17.44 -2.78 10.05
C VAL A 227 -17.47 -1.35 10.61
N GLY A 228 -17.65 -1.19 11.92
CA GLY A 228 -17.63 0.13 12.58
C GLY A 228 -16.25 0.80 12.50
N PHE A 229 -15.19 0.01 12.68
CA PHE A 229 -13.81 0.46 12.46
C PHE A 229 -13.59 0.88 11.00
N ALA A 230 -13.99 0.04 10.03
CA ALA A 230 -13.86 0.33 8.61
C ALA A 230 -14.57 1.64 8.23
N MET A 231 -15.80 1.86 8.72
CA MET A 231 -16.53 3.11 8.47
C MET A 231 -15.82 4.33 9.10
N THR A 232 -15.24 4.16 10.28
CA THR A 232 -14.41 5.19 10.92
C THR A 232 -13.19 5.51 10.06
N GLN A 233 -12.52 4.49 9.51
CA GLN A 233 -11.40 4.68 8.60
C GLN A 233 -11.83 5.50 7.37
N TRP A 234 -12.93 5.12 6.69
CA TRP A 234 -13.46 5.90 5.57
C TRP A 234 -13.75 7.37 5.93
N ARG A 235 -14.38 7.60 7.08
CA ARG A 235 -14.73 8.96 7.55
C ARG A 235 -13.52 9.81 7.88
N LEU A 236 -12.49 9.25 8.53
CA LEU A 236 -11.25 9.96 8.85
C LEU A 236 -10.50 10.40 7.57
N HIS A 237 -10.53 9.56 6.55
CA HIS A 237 -9.76 9.77 5.33
C HIS A 237 -10.45 10.66 4.28
N PHE A 238 -11.78 10.80 4.34
CA PHE A 238 -12.55 11.59 3.36
C PHE A 238 -13.44 12.67 3.96
N THR A 239 -13.69 12.67 5.27
CA THR A 239 -14.78 13.41 5.92
C THR A 239 -16.16 13.03 5.36
N TRP A 240 -17.24 13.56 5.95
CA TRP A 240 -18.58 13.36 5.40
C TRP A 240 -18.73 13.94 3.99
N LEU A 241 -18.07 15.05 3.69
CA LEU A 241 -18.13 15.68 2.38
C LEU A 241 -17.51 14.78 1.30
N GLY A 242 -16.34 14.20 1.55
CA GLY A 242 -15.70 13.30 0.60
C GLY A 242 -16.50 12.02 0.38
N LEU A 243 -17.10 11.44 1.43
CA LEU A 243 -17.99 10.27 1.31
C LEU A 243 -19.24 10.58 0.48
N LEU A 244 -19.84 11.77 0.66
CA LEU A 244 -20.94 12.22 -0.17
C LEU A 244 -20.50 12.35 -1.65
N LEU A 245 -19.36 12.98 -1.91
CA LEU A 245 -18.81 13.11 -3.26
C LEU A 245 -18.51 11.74 -3.90
N MET A 246 -18.04 10.76 -3.13
CA MET A 246 -17.85 9.38 -3.60
C MET A 246 -19.17 8.75 -4.01
N GLY A 247 -20.22 8.84 -3.19
CA GLY A 247 -21.55 8.33 -3.51
C GLY A 247 -22.14 8.96 -4.77
N ILE A 248 -22.01 10.28 -4.90
CA ILE A 248 -22.40 11.03 -6.09
C ILE A 248 -21.59 10.56 -7.31
N GLY A 249 -20.30 10.31 -7.15
CA GLY A 249 -19.42 9.80 -8.20
C GLY A 249 -19.81 8.42 -8.71
N LEU A 250 -20.04 7.47 -7.80
CA LEU A 250 -20.55 6.13 -8.13
C LEU A 250 -21.88 6.21 -8.86
N TYR A 251 -22.82 7.01 -8.35
CA TYR A 251 -24.08 7.26 -9.02
C TYR A 251 -23.87 7.87 -10.41
N SER A 252 -22.95 8.82 -10.56
CA SER A 252 -22.65 9.45 -11.86
C SER A 252 -22.14 8.44 -12.89
N LEU A 253 -21.29 7.49 -12.48
CA LEU A 253 -20.77 6.43 -13.34
C LEU A 253 -21.89 5.50 -13.81
N PHE A 254 -22.75 5.09 -12.89
CA PHE A 254 -23.96 4.31 -13.17
C PHE A 254 -24.91 5.06 -14.11
N ALA A 255 -25.24 6.31 -13.75
CA ALA A 255 -26.17 7.19 -14.44
C ALA A 255 -25.73 7.53 -15.87
N GLN A 256 -24.41 7.61 -16.11
CA GLN A 256 -23.80 7.84 -17.43
C GLN A 256 -23.43 6.55 -18.16
N ARG A 257 -23.82 5.37 -17.61
CA ARG A 257 -23.58 4.04 -18.19
C ARG A 257 -22.10 3.77 -18.49
N ARG A 258 -21.21 4.29 -17.62
CA ARG A 258 -19.75 4.10 -17.64
C ARG A 258 -19.36 2.79 -16.95
N TRP A 259 -20.03 1.71 -17.33
CA TRP A 259 -19.95 0.40 -16.68
C TRP A 259 -18.55 -0.16 -16.64
N SER A 260 -17.73 0.06 -17.68
CA SER A 260 -16.35 -0.42 -17.72
C SER A 260 -15.51 0.14 -16.56
N ILE A 261 -15.59 1.45 -16.30
CA ILE A 261 -14.89 2.09 -15.17
C ILE A 261 -15.53 1.69 -13.85
N LEU A 262 -16.87 1.63 -13.82
CA LEU A 262 -17.61 1.26 -12.61
C LEU A 262 -17.27 -0.16 -12.15
N THR A 263 -17.35 -1.16 -13.02
CA THR A 263 -17.05 -2.56 -12.66
C THR A 263 -15.58 -2.73 -12.30
N LEU A 264 -14.66 -2.12 -13.04
CA LEU A 264 -13.22 -2.16 -12.74
C LEU A 264 -12.93 -1.66 -11.32
N THR A 265 -13.42 -0.47 -10.98
CA THR A 265 -13.11 0.18 -9.70
C THR A 265 -13.92 -0.37 -8.55
N LEU A 266 -15.22 -0.66 -8.75
CA LEU A 266 -16.11 -1.17 -7.71
C LEU A 266 -15.75 -2.60 -7.30
N VAL A 267 -15.47 -3.50 -8.25
CA VAL A 267 -15.12 -4.89 -7.93
C VAL A 267 -13.78 -4.94 -7.19
N TYR A 268 -12.78 -4.17 -7.65
CA TYR A 268 -11.50 -4.04 -6.95
C TYR A 268 -11.68 -3.54 -5.51
N ALA A 269 -12.54 -2.53 -5.31
CA ALA A 269 -12.80 -2.00 -3.98
C ALA A 269 -13.58 -2.97 -3.08
N LEU A 270 -14.58 -3.68 -3.60
CA LEU A 270 -15.36 -4.63 -2.80
C LEU A 270 -14.52 -5.81 -2.33
N ILE A 271 -13.69 -6.38 -3.21
CA ILE A 271 -12.81 -7.50 -2.85
C ILE A 271 -11.80 -7.07 -1.78
N GLN A 272 -11.20 -5.90 -1.92
CA GLN A 272 -10.27 -5.37 -0.93
C GLN A 272 -10.94 -5.03 0.40
N GLN A 273 -12.12 -4.40 0.36
CA GLN A 273 -12.86 -4.10 1.58
C GLN A 273 -13.22 -5.38 2.33
N LEU A 274 -13.64 -6.42 1.61
CA LEU A 274 -13.89 -7.73 2.20
C LEU A 274 -12.61 -8.32 2.80
N PHE A 275 -11.50 -8.34 2.05
CA PHE A 275 -10.22 -8.84 2.56
C PHE A 275 -9.79 -8.11 3.84
N ASN A 276 -9.88 -6.78 3.89
CA ASN A 276 -9.46 -5.98 5.04
C ASN A 276 -10.31 -6.21 6.30
N LEU A 277 -11.56 -6.66 6.16
CA LEU A 277 -12.39 -7.03 7.32
C LEU A 277 -11.89 -8.33 7.95
N PHE A 278 -11.43 -9.28 7.13
CA PHE A 278 -11.00 -10.60 7.58
C PHE A 278 -9.51 -10.66 7.96
N TYR A 279 -8.64 -9.84 7.38
CA TYR A 279 -7.20 -9.91 7.66
C TYR A 279 -6.86 -9.30 9.03
N ALA A 280 -6.17 -10.07 9.89
CA ALA A 280 -6.01 -9.79 11.31
C ALA A 280 -4.64 -9.17 11.68
N ILE A 281 -4.17 -8.20 10.89
CA ILE A 281 -2.90 -7.49 11.17
C ILE A 281 -3.11 -6.23 12.00
N GLU A 282 -2.11 -5.87 12.81
CA GLU A 282 -2.16 -4.76 13.76
C GLU A 282 -2.34 -3.41 13.05
N ASP A 283 -1.58 -3.17 11.99
CA ASP A 283 -1.58 -1.95 11.20
C ASP A 283 -2.51 -2.01 9.99
N ILE A 284 -3.62 -2.77 10.07
CA ILE A 284 -4.55 -3.03 8.94
C ILE A 284 -5.02 -1.77 8.19
N TYR A 285 -4.97 -0.59 8.80
CA TYR A 285 -5.33 0.68 8.17
C TYR A 285 -4.48 0.99 6.91
N VAL A 286 -3.22 0.55 6.81
CA VAL A 286 -2.39 0.74 5.61
C VAL A 286 -2.88 -0.07 4.40
N TYR A 287 -3.57 -1.20 4.65
CA TYR A 287 -4.18 -2.01 3.60
C TYR A 287 -5.40 -1.33 2.96
N TYR A 288 -5.89 -0.21 3.52
CA TYR A 288 -6.96 0.58 2.91
C TYR A 288 -6.43 1.59 1.89
N ILE A 289 -5.12 1.79 1.73
CA ILE A 289 -4.58 2.77 0.77
C ILE A 289 -5.15 2.59 -0.65
N PRO A 290 -5.23 1.37 -1.22
CA PRO A 290 -5.79 1.23 -2.56
C PRO A 290 -7.32 1.42 -2.60
N LEU A 291 -8.02 1.25 -1.47
CA LEU A 291 -9.43 1.65 -1.33
C LEU A 291 -9.57 3.17 -1.35
N TYR A 292 -8.67 3.88 -0.67
CA TYR A 292 -8.65 5.34 -0.69
C TYR A 292 -8.33 5.89 -2.08
N LEU A 293 -7.49 5.21 -2.86
CA LEU A 293 -7.32 5.54 -4.28
C LEU A 293 -8.65 5.46 -5.04
N MET A 294 -9.42 4.37 -4.86
CA MET A 294 -10.74 4.22 -5.50
C MET A 294 -11.72 5.29 -5.01
N GLY A 295 -11.72 5.59 -3.71
CA GLY A 295 -12.55 6.65 -3.14
C GLY A 295 -12.24 8.02 -3.74
N ALA A 296 -10.96 8.38 -3.89
CA ALA A 296 -10.56 9.64 -4.51
C ALA A 296 -11.00 9.72 -5.99
N ILE A 297 -10.89 8.61 -6.74
CA ILE A 297 -11.39 8.51 -8.12
C ILE A 297 -12.91 8.76 -8.16
N TRP A 298 -13.68 8.10 -7.30
CA TRP A 298 -15.13 8.30 -7.25
C TRP A 298 -15.50 9.72 -6.84
N ALA A 299 -14.86 10.28 -5.80
CA ALA A 299 -15.05 11.68 -5.41
C ALA A 299 -14.78 12.63 -6.60
N GLY A 300 -13.74 12.36 -7.39
CA GLY A 300 -13.46 13.08 -8.64
C GLY A 300 -14.61 13.05 -9.63
N PHE A 301 -15.16 11.87 -9.91
CA PHE A 301 -16.36 11.76 -10.74
C PHE A 301 -17.56 12.53 -10.16
N GLY A 302 -17.70 12.54 -8.84
CA GLY A 302 -18.74 13.31 -8.15
C GLY A 302 -18.60 14.82 -8.38
N VAL A 303 -17.39 15.36 -8.16
CA VAL A 303 -17.08 16.77 -8.42
C VAL A 303 -17.32 17.14 -9.88
N HIS A 304 -16.87 16.30 -10.81
CA HIS A 304 -17.08 16.54 -12.24
C HIS A 304 -18.55 16.57 -12.62
N TRP A 305 -19.34 15.62 -12.12
CA TRP A 305 -20.75 15.50 -12.47
C TRP A 305 -21.58 16.67 -11.92
N LEU A 306 -21.27 17.13 -10.69
CA LEU A 306 -21.88 18.32 -10.10
C LEU A 306 -21.52 19.59 -10.89
N ALA A 307 -20.23 19.79 -11.16
CA ALA A 307 -19.73 20.99 -11.83
C ALA A 307 -20.22 21.09 -13.28
N SER A 308 -20.23 19.97 -14.02
CA SER A 308 -20.71 19.93 -15.41
C SER A 308 -22.22 20.14 -15.56
N ALA A 309 -22.98 20.16 -14.46
CA ALA A 309 -24.44 20.27 -14.46
C ALA A 309 -25.14 19.20 -15.33
N SER A 310 -24.46 18.08 -15.59
CA SER A 310 -24.96 17.02 -16.48
C SER A 310 -26.20 16.31 -15.93
N TRP A 311 -26.46 16.45 -14.63
CA TRP A 311 -27.66 15.99 -13.95
C TRP A 311 -28.92 16.79 -14.34
N LEU A 312 -28.80 18.09 -14.64
CA LEU A 312 -29.93 18.94 -15.04
C LEU A 312 -30.50 18.54 -16.41
N GLN A 313 -29.69 17.95 -17.28
CA GLN A 313 -30.16 17.45 -18.58
C GLN A 313 -31.12 16.26 -18.45
N LYS A 314 -31.08 15.50 -17.35
CA LYS A 314 -32.01 14.40 -17.08
C LYS A 314 -33.39 14.87 -16.59
N PHE A 315 -33.47 16.08 -16.06
CA PHE A 315 -34.71 16.66 -15.51
C PHE A 315 -35.31 17.76 -16.41
N SER A 316 -34.67 18.09 -17.53
CA SER A 316 -35.33 18.88 -18.57
C SER A 316 -36.35 17.99 -19.29
N PRO A 317 -37.66 18.30 -19.23
CA PRO A 317 -38.61 17.65 -20.12
C PRO A 317 -38.16 17.96 -21.55
N SER A 318 -38.12 16.92 -22.38
CA SER A 318 -37.85 17.02 -23.82
C SER A 318 -38.88 17.95 -24.46
N SER A 319 -38.61 19.26 -24.46
CA SER A 319 -39.37 20.20 -25.27
C SER A 319 -38.80 20.14 -26.69
N ALA A 320 -39.46 19.31 -27.51
CA ALA A 320 -39.49 19.54 -28.94
C ALA A 320 -40.19 20.88 -29.17
N ALA A 321 -39.43 21.97 -29.20
CA ALA A 321 -39.89 23.27 -29.67
C ALA A 321 -38.91 23.75 -30.76
N PRO A 322 -39.42 24.18 -31.94
CA PRO A 322 -38.57 24.59 -33.04
C PRO A 322 -37.85 25.91 -32.72
N ALA A 323 -36.66 26.04 -33.31
CA ALA A 323 -35.72 27.14 -33.11
C ALA A 323 -36.38 28.51 -33.31
N SER A 324 -36.41 29.32 -32.25
CA SER A 324 -36.53 30.77 -32.35
C SER A 324 -35.15 31.39 -32.16
N SER A 325 -34.83 32.35 -33.02
CA SER A 325 -33.58 33.12 -33.11
C SER A 325 -33.43 34.15 -31.98
N ALA A 326 -33.69 33.75 -30.73
CA ALA A 326 -33.40 34.58 -29.57
C ALA A 326 -31.88 34.57 -29.26
N PRO A 327 -31.29 35.70 -28.85
CA PRO A 327 -29.87 35.77 -28.52
C PRO A 327 -29.54 34.76 -27.41
N ALA A 328 -28.44 34.02 -27.59
CA ALA A 328 -28.01 32.96 -26.69
C ALA A 328 -28.06 33.43 -25.21
N PRO A 329 -28.78 32.72 -24.32
CA PRO A 329 -29.01 33.21 -22.97
C PRO A 329 -27.69 33.26 -22.20
N LYS A 330 -27.60 34.21 -21.25
CA LYS A 330 -26.53 34.39 -20.23
C LYS A 330 -26.10 33.11 -19.49
N SER A 331 -26.78 31.98 -19.71
CA SER A 331 -26.50 30.64 -19.16
C SER A 331 -25.13 30.05 -19.53
N ALA A 332 -24.53 30.43 -20.66
CA ALA A 332 -23.22 29.93 -21.06
C ALA A 332 -22.11 30.41 -20.11
N ASN A 333 -22.17 31.68 -19.69
CA ASN A 333 -21.23 32.27 -18.74
C ASN A 333 -21.43 31.70 -17.33
N THR A 334 -22.67 31.46 -16.90
CA THR A 334 -22.97 30.84 -15.60
C THR A 334 -22.48 29.39 -15.51
N LYS A 335 -22.64 28.62 -16.59
CA LYS A 335 -22.12 27.23 -16.68
C LYS A 335 -20.59 27.21 -16.70
N ALA A 336 -19.94 28.11 -17.45
CA ALA A 336 -18.50 28.22 -17.47
C ALA A 336 -17.91 28.64 -16.10
N ALA A 337 -18.59 29.54 -15.39
CA ALA A 337 -18.20 29.95 -14.04
C ALA A 337 -18.37 28.80 -13.02
N ALA A 338 -19.50 28.08 -13.06
CA ALA A 338 -19.74 26.93 -12.16
C ALA A 338 -18.75 25.77 -12.40
N ASN A 339 -18.38 25.51 -13.66
CA ASN A 339 -17.38 24.51 -14.06
C ASN A 339 -15.99 24.76 -13.43
N ILE A 340 -15.70 25.99 -13.02
CA ILE A 340 -14.41 26.40 -12.46
C ILE A 340 -14.54 26.61 -10.95
N PHE A 341 -15.56 27.35 -10.52
CA PHE A 341 -15.74 27.76 -9.13
C PHE A 341 -15.94 26.56 -8.19
N LEU A 342 -16.80 25.61 -8.55
CA LEU A 342 -17.11 24.49 -7.66
C LEU A 342 -15.87 23.59 -7.41
N PRO A 343 -15.15 23.10 -8.43
CA PRO A 343 -13.91 22.36 -8.19
C PRO A 343 -12.89 23.14 -7.36
N LEU A 344 -12.74 24.46 -7.60
CA LEU A 344 -11.82 25.30 -6.83
C LEU A 344 -12.21 25.39 -5.35
N VAL A 345 -13.49 25.59 -5.03
CA VAL A 345 -13.97 25.61 -3.63
C VAL A 345 -13.76 24.25 -2.98
N LEU A 346 -13.97 23.15 -3.73
CA LEU A 346 -13.77 21.80 -3.19
C LEU A 346 -12.29 21.45 -2.96
N LEU A 347 -11.32 22.20 -3.51
CA LEU A 347 -9.91 22.08 -3.13
C LEU A 347 -9.65 22.43 -1.66
N LEU A 348 -10.59 23.09 -0.98
CA LEU A 348 -10.50 23.30 0.47
C LEU A 348 -10.52 21.97 1.26
N LEU A 349 -11.11 20.89 0.71
CA LEU A 349 -11.15 19.58 1.36
C LEU A 349 -9.75 18.94 1.51
N PRO A 350 -8.95 18.73 0.44
CA PRO A 350 -7.59 18.23 0.60
C PRO A 350 -6.72 19.16 1.46
N PHE A 351 -6.90 20.47 1.36
CA PHE A 351 -6.18 21.42 2.25
C PHE A 351 -6.54 21.22 3.72
N TYR A 352 -7.83 21.04 4.03
CA TYR A 352 -8.31 20.72 5.36
C TYR A 352 -7.67 19.43 5.88
N LEU A 353 -7.63 18.36 5.07
CA LEU A 353 -7.00 17.09 5.46
C LEU A 353 -5.51 17.28 5.77
N VAL A 354 -4.75 17.97 4.92
CA VAL A 354 -3.34 18.28 5.19
C VAL A 354 -3.20 19.03 6.51
N ARG A 355 -3.98 20.09 6.71
CA ARG A 355 -3.90 20.90 7.93
C ARG A 355 -4.27 20.12 9.20
N SER A 356 -5.23 19.21 9.10
CA SER A 356 -5.69 18.38 10.22
C SER A 356 -4.70 17.28 10.61
N TYR A 357 -4.01 16.70 9.63
CA TYR A 357 -3.16 15.52 9.82
C TYR A 357 -1.65 15.79 9.78
N LEU A 358 -1.21 16.99 9.37
CA LEU A 358 0.21 17.35 9.34
C LEU A 358 0.93 17.05 10.67
N PRO A 359 0.40 17.41 11.86
CA PRO A 359 1.09 17.13 13.13
C PRO A 359 1.30 15.63 13.42
N GLN A 360 0.45 14.76 12.89
CA GLN A 360 0.53 13.30 13.09
C GLN A 360 1.39 12.61 12.05
N VAL A 361 1.56 13.22 10.87
CA VAL A 361 2.31 12.66 9.74
C VAL A 361 3.72 13.23 9.63
N ASP A 362 4.03 14.32 10.35
CA ASP A 362 5.36 14.91 10.37
C ASP A 362 6.40 13.92 10.93
N GLN A 363 7.36 13.55 10.09
CA GLN A 363 8.46 12.63 10.40
C GLN A 363 9.79 13.37 10.68
N SER A 364 9.79 14.70 10.75
CA SER A 364 11.02 15.50 10.89
C SER A 364 11.81 15.18 12.17
N GLU A 365 11.11 14.87 13.26
CA GLU A 365 11.67 14.52 14.58
C GLU A 365 11.53 13.04 14.92
N ALA A 366 11.31 12.16 13.93
CA ALA A 366 11.13 10.72 14.11
C ALA A 366 12.46 9.98 14.38
N VAL A 367 13.23 10.46 15.37
CA VAL A 367 14.56 9.97 15.73
C VAL A 367 14.57 9.03 16.95
N GLY A 368 13.41 8.72 17.52
CA GLY A 368 13.30 7.97 18.79
C GLY A 368 14.00 6.61 18.79
N ALA A 369 13.91 5.85 17.70
CA ALA A 369 14.64 4.57 17.58
C ALA A 369 16.16 4.77 17.61
N ARG A 370 16.67 5.85 16.98
CA ARG A 370 18.09 6.19 17.01
C ARG A 370 18.53 6.60 18.41
N VAL A 371 17.80 7.51 19.05
CA VAL A 371 18.12 8.00 20.40
C VAL A 371 18.22 6.83 21.38
N ARG A 372 17.21 5.95 21.40
CA ARG A 372 17.19 4.77 22.27
C ARG A 372 18.40 3.86 22.07
N TRP A 373 18.80 3.61 20.82
CA TRP A 373 19.94 2.76 20.55
C TRP A 373 21.29 3.40 20.87
N GLU A 374 21.40 4.72 20.77
CA GLU A 374 22.59 5.42 21.30
C GLU A 374 22.68 5.30 22.82
N GLU A 375 21.56 5.39 23.54
CA GLU A 375 21.51 5.18 24.99
C GLU A 375 21.90 3.73 25.37
N ILE A 376 21.34 2.74 24.68
CA ILE A 376 21.67 1.31 24.88
C ILE A 376 23.16 1.04 24.67
N LEU A 377 23.75 1.58 23.59
CA LEU A 377 25.18 1.38 23.32
C LEU A 377 26.08 2.19 24.25
N ALA A 378 25.64 3.37 24.69
CA ALA A 378 26.35 4.17 25.69
C ALA A 378 26.40 3.50 27.07
N ALA A 379 25.41 2.66 27.39
CA ALA A 379 25.42 1.79 28.57
C ALA A 379 26.48 0.67 28.51
N ALA A 380 27.22 0.56 27.41
CA ALA A 380 28.35 -0.35 27.21
C ALA A 380 28.04 -1.83 27.53
N PRO A 381 27.00 -2.44 26.92
CA PRO A 381 26.74 -3.87 27.10
C PRO A 381 27.95 -4.70 26.67
N PRO A 382 28.15 -5.90 27.25
CA PRO A 382 29.23 -6.79 26.84
C PRO A 382 29.23 -7.03 25.32
N ALA A 383 30.43 -7.09 24.73
CA ALA A 383 30.59 -7.11 23.27
C ALA A 383 29.87 -8.28 22.57
N ASN A 384 29.64 -9.39 23.28
CA ASN A 384 28.93 -10.58 22.82
C ASN A 384 27.55 -10.77 23.47
N ALA A 385 26.96 -9.75 24.08
CA ALA A 385 25.67 -9.86 24.78
C ALA A 385 24.51 -10.33 23.88
N ILE A 386 23.54 -11.00 24.49
CA ILE A 386 22.21 -11.24 23.90
C ILE A 386 21.27 -10.17 24.47
N LEU A 387 20.79 -9.30 23.59
CA LEU A 387 19.88 -8.20 23.90
C LEU A 387 18.44 -8.62 23.60
N ILE A 388 17.55 -8.45 24.57
CA ILE A 388 16.16 -8.91 24.50
C ILE A 388 15.19 -7.75 24.70
N SER A 389 14.12 -7.75 23.89
CA SER A 389 12.92 -6.96 24.15
C SER A 389 11.66 -7.82 23.99
N ASN A 390 10.56 -7.38 24.58
CA ASN A 390 9.23 -7.90 24.30
C ASN A 390 8.63 -7.42 22.96
N ASP A 391 9.34 -6.56 22.22
CA ASP A 391 8.88 -6.02 20.93
C ASP A 391 9.98 -6.11 19.85
N ARG A 392 9.60 -6.69 18.70
CA ARG A 392 10.41 -6.78 17.48
C ARG A 392 10.96 -5.43 17.03
N ASN A 393 10.12 -4.39 17.02
CA ASN A 393 10.46 -3.08 16.44
C ASN A 393 11.58 -2.39 17.20
N GLU A 394 11.82 -2.78 18.45
CA GLU A 394 12.90 -2.22 19.27
C GLU A 394 14.23 -2.92 19.03
N ILE A 395 14.21 -4.19 18.62
CA ILE A 395 15.41 -4.97 18.33
C ILE A 395 15.87 -4.82 16.88
N VAL A 396 14.95 -4.68 15.92
CA VAL A 396 15.27 -4.59 14.48
C VAL A 396 16.31 -3.48 14.14
N PRO A 397 16.35 -2.30 14.80
CA PRO A 397 17.38 -1.30 14.51
C PRO A 397 18.81 -1.76 14.81
N LEU A 398 19.02 -2.75 15.70
CA LEU A 398 20.34 -3.35 15.93
C LEU A 398 20.98 -3.83 14.62
N PHE A 399 20.19 -4.46 13.75
CA PHE A 399 20.69 -5.01 12.49
C PHE A 399 21.12 -3.92 11.52
N TYR A 400 20.48 -2.75 11.58
CA TYR A 400 20.93 -1.60 10.82
C TYR A 400 22.29 -1.11 11.32
N LEU A 401 22.46 -0.97 12.65
CA LEU A 401 23.74 -0.58 13.26
C LEU A 401 24.86 -1.55 12.89
N GLN A 402 24.57 -2.85 12.88
CA GLN A 402 25.54 -3.90 12.53
C GLN A 402 25.91 -3.89 11.05
N ASN A 403 24.92 -3.94 10.17
CA ASN A 403 25.16 -4.22 8.75
C ASN A 403 25.39 -2.96 7.91
N VAL A 404 24.95 -1.79 8.39
CA VAL A 404 25.11 -0.51 7.69
C VAL A 404 26.16 0.38 8.36
N GLU A 405 26.18 0.43 9.70
CA GLU A 405 27.10 1.31 10.45
C GLU A 405 28.35 0.57 10.99
N GLY A 406 28.40 -0.76 10.92
CA GLY A 406 29.53 -1.55 11.43
C GLY A 406 29.69 -1.52 12.95
N ARG A 407 28.60 -1.28 13.70
CA ARG A 407 28.57 -1.16 15.16
C ARG A 407 27.88 -2.37 15.80
N ALA A 408 28.24 -2.69 17.06
CA ALA A 408 27.57 -3.74 17.85
C ALA A 408 27.56 -5.15 17.20
N GLY A 409 28.54 -5.47 16.36
CA GLY A 409 28.57 -6.69 15.53
C GLY A 409 28.59 -8.03 16.30
N GLY A 410 29.07 -8.05 17.54
CA GLY A 410 29.10 -9.26 18.37
C GLY A 410 27.80 -9.54 19.13
N MET A 411 26.86 -8.59 19.15
CA MET A 411 25.63 -8.71 19.91
C MET A 411 24.55 -9.47 19.11
N ALA A 412 23.71 -10.23 19.80
CA ALA A 412 22.51 -10.83 19.21
C ALA A 412 21.26 -10.12 19.73
N GLY A 413 20.25 -10.00 18.87
CA GLY A 413 18.95 -9.46 19.25
C GLY A 413 17.88 -10.56 19.23
N LEU A 414 17.14 -10.73 20.33
CA LEU A 414 16.02 -11.67 20.40
C LEU A 414 14.74 -10.97 20.86
N PHE A 415 13.61 -11.48 20.38
CA PHE A 415 12.27 -11.01 20.72
C PHE A 415 11.24 -12.14 20.51
N PRO A 416 10.06 -12.07 21.14
CA PRO A 416 9.00 -13.04 20.94
C PRO A 416 8.58 -13.16 19.47
N LEU A 417 8.21 -14.37 19.04
CA LEU A 417 7.75 -14.70 17.69
C LEU A 417 8.80 -14.42 16.59
N ILE A 418 10.08 -14.27 16.95
CA ILE A 418 11.18 -14.20 15.97
C ILE A 418 11.22 -15.46 15.09
N ALA A 419 10.84 -16.60 15.66
CA ALA A 419 10.69 -17.87 14.96
C ALA A 419 9.44 -18.62 15.51
N PRO A 420 8.80 -19.51 14.72
CA PRO A 420 7.50 -20.10 15.05
C PRO A 420 7.54 -21.13 16.20
N GLU A 421 8.72 -21.54 16.65
CA GLU A 421 8.86 -22.54 17.70
C GLU A 421 8.39 -22.02 19.07
N ALA A 422 7.87 -22.94 19.91
CA ALA A 422 7.36 -22.62 21.25
C ALA A 422 8.39 -21.91 22.16
N ARG A 423 9.68 -22.17 21.94
CA ARG A 423 10.79 -21.54 22.68
C ARG A 423 10.91 -20.02 22.43
N PHE A 424 10.18 -19.48 21.46
CA PHE A 424 10.07 -18.03 21.21
C PHE A 424 8.62 -17.53 21.30
N ALA A 425 7.68 -18.31 21.85
CA ALA A 425 6.25 -17.95 21.83
C ALA A 425 5.93 -16.65 22.60
N ASP A 426 6.68 -16.39 23.66
CA ASP A 426 6.55 -15.21 24.50
C ASP A 426 7.93 -14.73 25.01
N VAL A 427 7.93 -13.61 25.75
CA VAL A 427 9.16 -12.99 26.27
C VAL A 427 9.86 -13.89 27.28
N GLY A 428 9.14 -14.63 28.11
CA GLY A 428 9.71 -15.56 29.08
C GLY A 428 10.38 -16.75 28.39
N ALA A 429 9.70 -17.38 27.43
CA ALA A 429 10.29 -18.45 26.63
C ALA A 429 11.55 -17.99 25.89
N THR A 430 11.52 -16.75 25.36
CA THR A 430 12.66 -16.15 24.66
C THR A 430 13.86 -15.94 25.58
N ILE A 431 13.65 -15.43 26.80
CA ILE A 431 14.70 -15.24 27.80
C ILE A 431 15.29 -16.58 28.24
N GLU A 432 14.44 -17.57 28.53
CA GLU A 432 14.90 -18.92 28.90
C GLU A 432 15.73 -19.56 27.78
N THR A 433 15.31 -19.38 26.53
CA THR A 433 16.10 -19.81 25.36
C THR A 433 17.46 -19.11 25.29
N ALA A 434 17.52 -17.80 25.58
CA ALA A 434 18.78 -17.07 25.61
C ALA A 434 19.73 -17.59 26.70
N LEU A 435 19.20 -17.88 27.89
CA LEU A 435 19.99 -18.42 29.01
C LEU A 435 20.52 -19.83 28.70
N THR A 436 19.68 -20.68 28.11
CA THR A 436 19.99 -22.10 27.89
C THR A 436 20.78 -22.36 26.62
N ALA A 437 20.41 -21.73 25.50
CA ALA A 437 21.04 -21.91 24.19
C ALA A 437 22.08 -20.83 23.86
N GLY A 438 22.22 -19.79 24.70
CA GLY A 438 23.16 -18.68 24.47
C GLY A 438 24.63 -18.99 24.72
N ALA A 439 24.99 -20.22 25.09
CA ALA A 439 26.38 -20.67 25.34
C ALA A 439 27.15 -19.75 26.32
N GLY A 440 26.49 -19.35 27.43
CA GLY A 440 27.10 -18.52 28.47
C GLY A 440 27.28 -17.04 28.09
N ARG A 441 26.73 -16.59 26.95
CA ARG A 441 26.71 -15.17 26.59
C ARG A 441 25.87 -14.38 27.61
N PRO A 442 26.32 -13.18 28.04
CA PRO A 442 25.54 -12.34 28.95
C PRO A 442 24.18 -11.96 28.35
N VAL A 443 23.10 -12.07 29.12
CA VAL A 443 21.73 -11.80 28.68
C VAL A 443 21.24 -10.50 29.31
N TYR A 444 20.83 -9.54 28.48
CA TYR A 444 20.33 -8.25 28.92
C TYR A 444 18.99 -7.92 28.29
N LEU A 445 18.10 -7.34 29.09
CA LEU A 445 16.91 -6.64 28.61
C LEU A 445 17.33 -5.23 28.20
N ILE A 446 16.84 -4.75 27.05
CA ILE A 446 17.17 -3.39 26.56
C ILE A 446 16.39 -2.27 27.26
N LYS A 447 15.45 -2.64 28.13
CA LYS A 447 14.62 -1.77 28.96
C LYS A 447 14.07 -2.59 30.14
N PRO A 448 13.66 -1.93 31.24
CA PRO A 448 12.90 -2.59 32.29
C PRO A 448 11.61 -3.22 31.76
N MET A 449 11.31 -4.45 32.19
CA MET A 449 10.10 -5.18 31.83
C MET A 449 9.49 -5.79 33.11
N PRO A 450 8.72 -4.99 33.87
CA PRO A 450 8.16 -5.42 35.15
C PRO A 450 7.30 -6.68 35.02
N GLY A 451 7.39 -7.54 36.03
CA GLY A 451 6.71 -8.84 36.09
C GLY A 451 7.61 -10.02 35.72
N LEU A 452 8.74 -9.78 35.05
CA LEU A 452 9.71 -10.84 34.74
C LEU A 452 10.46 -11.33 35.98
N GLU A 453 10.52 -10.53 37.04
CA GLU A 453 11.12 -10.88 38.34
C GLU A 453 10.44 -12.11 38.97
N ALA A 454 9.19 -12.40 38.58
CA ALA A 454 8.47 -13.58 39.06
C ALA A 454 9.05 -14.91 38.52
N ARG A 455 9.84 -14.87 37.44
CA ARG A 455 10.41 -16.05 36.78
C ARG A 455 11.92 -16.00 36.59
N PHE A 456 12.52 -14.81 36.62
CA PHE A 456 13.94 -14.61 36.36
C PHE A 456 14.60 -13.79 37.46
N GLU A 457 15.86 -14.11 37.76
CA GLU A 457 16.71 -13.27 38.59
C GLU A 457 17.22 -12.10 37.75
N LEU A 458 16.89 -10.88 38.19
CA LEU A 458 17.26 -9.65 37.51
C LEU A 458 18.25 -8.85 38.36
N ALA A 459 19.33 -8.40 37.74
CA ALA A 459 20.30 -7.50 38.34
C ALA A 459 20.31 -6.13 37.61
N PRO A 460 20.47 -5.01 38.34
CA PRO A 460 20.54 -3.70 37.71
C PRO A 460 21.82 -3.57 36.86
N GLY A 461 21.65 -3.29 35.57
CA GLY A 461 22.75 -2.91 34.67
C GLY A 461 22.90 -1.38 34.58
N ALA A 462 23.85 -0.92 33.77
CA ALA A 462 23.88 0.49 33.37
C ALA A 462 22.61 0.82 32.59
N ALA A 463 21.84 1.80 33.05
CA ALA A 463 20.56 2.14 32.43
C ALA A 463 20.73 2.43 30.92
N PRO A 464 19.83 1.92 30.04
CA PRO A 464 18.54 1.27 30.34
C PRO A 464 18.60 -0.25 30.53
N LEU A 465 19.79 -0.85 30.59
CA LEU A 465 19.97 -2.30 30.59
C LEU A 465 19.60 -2.93 31.93
N VAL A 466 18.97 -4.10 31.86
CA VAL A 466 18.72 -4.97 33.02
C VAL A 466 19.33 -6.34 32.72
N GLU A 467 20.21 -6.82 33.58
CA GLU A 467 20.85 -8.13 33.41
C GLU A 467 19.92 -9.24 33.87
N VAL A 468 19.87 -10.33 33.11
CA VAL A 468 19.18 -11.56 33.51
C VAL A 468 20.23 -12.59 33.91
N THR A 469 20.35 -12.86 35.20
CA THR A 469 21.42 -13.72 35.74
C THR A 469 21.03 -15.21 35.80
N GLY A 470 19.73 -15.51 35.76
CA GLY A 470 19.23 -16.88 35.83
C GLY A 470 17.72 -16.97 35.95
N LEU A 471 17.22 -18.18 36.19
CA LEU A 471 15.84 -18.42 36.62
C LEU A 471 15.70 -18.02 38.09
N ALA A 472 14.57 -17.39 38.45
CA ALA A 472 14.25 -17.13 39.84
C ALA A 472 14.21 -18.47 40.61
N ALA A 473 14.85 -18.51 41.77
CA ALA A 473 14.71 -19.65 42.67
C ALA A 473 13.21 -19.94 42.88
N ALA A 474 12.79 -21.19 42.72
CA ALA A 474 11.45 -21.60 43.07
C ALA A 474 11.25 -21.21 44.54
N THR A 475 10.36 -20.26 44.81
CA THR A 475 9.83 -20.10 46.16
C THR A 475 9.11 -21.41 46.48
N ASP A 476 9.80 -22.30 47.19
CA ASP A 476 9.18 -23.39 47.92
C ASP A 476 8.11 -22.74 48.82
N ALA A 477 6.87 -22.77 48.34
CA ALA A 477 5.72 -22.34 49.11
C ALA A 477 5.57 -23.32 50.28
N LEU A 478 5.99 -22.87 51.45
CA LEU A 478 5.64 -23.43 52.76
C LEU A 478 4.12 -23.46 52.97
#